data_AF-A0AAV2TE55-F1
#
_entry.id   AF-A0AAV2TE55-F1
#
_cell.length_a   1.000
_cell.length_b   1.000
_cell.length_c   1.000
_cell.angle_alpha   90.00
_cell.angle_beta   90.00
_cell.angle_gamma   90.00
#
_symmetry.space_group_name_H-M   'P 1'
#
loop_
_entity.id
_entity.type
_entity.pdbx_description
1 polymer ?
#
loop_
_entity_poly.entity_id
_entity_poly.type
_entity_poly.pdbx_seq_one_letter_code
_entity_poly.pdbx_strand_id
1 'polypeptide(L)'
;MRLLVFLVLIILVAASPLEDEINGFRAHEVRVCKCCKRAFGTLFILVTSKATKPLIDAAIRAECRATTVPKPLCVAALRRVVKYIQSHVHESDAAKVCKKLHIC
;
A
#
# COMPACT_ATOMS: atom_id res chain seq x y z
N MET A 1 -27.15 -10.80 33.70
CA MET A 1 -26.52 -9.45 33.64
C MET A 1 -25.01 -9.43 33.31
N ARG A 2 -24.28 -10.57 33.26
CA ARG A 2 -22.83 -10.59 32.92
C ARG A 2 -22.47 -10.57 31.42
N LEU A 3 -23.43 -10.81 30.50
CA LEU A 3 -23.14 -10.92 29.06
C LEU A 3 -22.93 -9.56 28.34
N LEU A 4 -23.58 -8.48 28.80
CA LEU A 4 -23.50 -7.17 28.13
C LEU A 4 -22.17 -6.44 28.40
N VAL A 5 -21.50 -6.72 29.51
CA VAL A 5 -20.22 -6.09 29.87
C VAL A 5 -19.07 -6.57 28.98
N PHE A 6 -19.10 -7.84 28.56
CA PHE A 6 -18.06 -8.41 27.69
C PHE A 6 -18.09 -7.82 26.27
N LEU A 7 -19.27 -7.43 25.78
CA LEU A 7 -19.45 -6.87 24.43
C LEU A 7 -18.92 -5.43 24.32
N VAL A 8 -18.97 -4.64 25.39
CA VAL A 8 -18.41 -3.28 25.42
C VAL A 8 -16.88 -3.28 25.41
N LEU A 9 -16.25 -4.27 26.05
CA LEU A 9 -14.78 -4.39 26.09
C LEU A 9 -14.15 -4.70 24.73
N ILE A 10 -14.87 -5.39 23.82
CA ILE A 10 -14.34 -5.75 22.49
C ILE A 10 -14.35 -4.54 21.54
N ILE A 11 -15.37 -3.67 21.64
CA ILE A 11 -15.52 -2.52 20.73
C ILE A 11 -14.48 -1.43 21.04
N LEU A 12 -14.10 -1.25 22.31
CA LEU A 12 -13.12 -0.23 22.71
C LEU A 12 -11.68 -0.50 22.22
N VAL A 13 -11.29 -1.77 21.98
CA VAL A 13 -9.92 -2.13 21.58
C VAL A 13 -9.69 -1.95 20.07
N ALA A 14 -10.75 -1.95 19.25
CA ALA A 14 -10.64 -1.90 17.79
C ALA A 14 -10.61 -0.47 17.20
N ALA A 15 -10.81 0.56 18.02
CA ALA A 15 -11.07 1.92 17.53
C ALA A 15 -9.82 2.78 17.23
N SER A 16 -8.60 2.38 17.61
CA SER A 16 -7.46 3.31 17.47
C SER A 16 -6.08 2.70 17.15
N PRO A 17 -5.93 1.92 16.05
CA PRO A 17 -4.64 1.86 15.36
C PRO A 17 -4.64 2.45 13.94
N LEU A 18 -5.80 2.76 13.35
CA LEU A 18 -5.89 3.27 11.97
C LEU A 18 -5.79 4.81 11.84
N GLU A 19 -6.25 5.59 12.83
CA GLU A 19 -6.18 7.07 12.77
C GLU A 19 -4.76 7.61 12.98
N ASP A 20 -3.93 6.92 13.77
CA ASP A 20 -2.51 7.25 13.94
C ASP A 20 -1.66 6.92 12.70
N GLU A 21 -2.05 5.92 11.89
CA GLU A 21 -1.38 5.64 10.61
C GLU A 21 -1.62 6.74 9.56
N ILE A 22 -2.77 7.41 9.57
CA ILE A 22 -3.11 8.50 8.64
C ILE A 22 -2.36 9.79 8.98
N ASN A 23 -2.22 10.11 10.27
CA ASN A 23 -1.46 11.29 10.72
C ASN A 23 0.06 11.12 10.55
N GLY A 24 0.59 9.91 10.73
CA GLY A 24 1.94 9.56 10.30
C GLY A 24 2.11 9.65 8.77
N PHE A 25 1.07 9.30 8.00
CA PHE A 25 1.11 9.30 6.54
C PHE A 25 1.42 10.67 5.92
N ARG A 26 0.89 11.78 6.48
CA ARG A 26 1.08 13.13 5.90
C ARG A 26 2.53 13.61 5.91
N ALA A 27 3.32 13.30 6.95
CA ALA A 27 4.76 13.60 6.97
C ALA A 27 5.59 12.70 6.05
N HIS A 28 5.00 11.60 5.57
CA HIS A 28 5.61 10.63 4.68
C HIS A 28 5.06 10.68 3.25
N GLU A 29 4.00 11.45 2.99
CA GLU A 29 3.23 11.49 1.73
C GLU A 29 4.13 11.72 0.50
N VAL A 30 5.03 12.71 0.55
CA VAL A 30 5.98 12.99 -0.54
C VAL A 30 6.91 11.80 -0.81
N ARG A 31 7.34 11.09 0.25
CA ARG A 31 8.23 9.91 0.15
C ARG A 31 7.49 8.68 -0.37
N VAL A 32 6.25 8.46 0.08
CA VAL A 32 5.41 7.34 -0.38
C VAL A 32 4.99 7.57 -1.84
N CYS A 33 4.64 8.79 -2.22
CA CYS A 33 4.34 9.16 -3.60
C CYS A 33 5.55 8.90 -4.53
N LYS A 34 6.76 9.29 -4.12
CA LYS A 34 7.99 9.00 -4.88
C LYS A 34 8.25 7.49 -4.97
N CYS A 35 8.04 6.74 -3.89
CA CYS A 35 8.14 5.28 -3.89
C CYS A 35 7.16 4.65 -4.88
N CYS A 36 5.90 5.08 -4.89
CA CYS A 36 4.87 4.57 -5.79
C CYS A 36 5.25 4.80 -7.26
N LYS A 37 5.63 6.02 -7.63
CA LYS A 37 6.04 6.35 -9.01
C LYS A 37 7.26 5.56 -9.47
N ARG A 38 8.26 5.37 -8.59
CA ARG A 38 9.47 4.60 -8.89
C ARG A 38 9.16 3.11 -9.10
N ALA A 39 8.44 2.51 -8.17
CA ALA A 39 8.13 1.08 -8.21
C ALA A 39 7.14 0.72 -9.33
N PHE A 40 6.31 1.67 -9.77
CA PHE A 40 5.27 1.43 -10.76
C PHE A 40 5.80 0.80 -12.04
N GLY A 41 6.88 1.32 -12.63
CA GLY A 41 7.42 0.79 -13.89
C GLY A 41 7.79 -0.70 -13.79
N THR A 42 8.54 -1.07 -12.75
CA THR A 42 8.92 -2.46 -12.48
C THR A 42 7.68 -3.34 -12.25
N LEU A 43 6.74 -2.88 -11.42
CA LEU A 43 5.53 -3.65 -11.12
C LEU A 43 4.61 -3.77 -12.33
N PHE A 44 4.53 -2.74 -13.17
CA PHE A 44 3.74 -2.75 -14.40
C PHE A 44 4.28 -3.77 -15.39
N ILE A 45 5.59 -3.80 -15.61
CA ILE A 45 6.23 -4.82 -16.45
C ILE A 45 5.96 -6.22 -15.89
N LEU A 46 6.17 -6.44 -14.60
CA LEU A 46 5.95 -7.75 -13.97
C LEU A 46 4.49 -8.21 -14.09
N VAL A 47 3.52 -7.32 -13.84
CA VAL A 47 2.10 -7.66 -13.94
C VAL A 47 1.69 -7.93 -15.40
N THR A 48 2.10 -7.08 -16.33
CA THR A 48 1.77 -7.24 -17.76
C THR A 48 2.47 -8.44 -18.39
N SER A 49 3.66 -8.81 -17.91
CA SER A 49 4.36 -10.04 -18.30
C SER A 49 3.84 -11.30 -17.58
N LYS A 50 2.76 -11.20 -16.80
CA LYS A 50 2.18 -12.31 -16.01
C LYS A 50 3.20 -12.98 -15.08
N ALA A 51 4.07 -12.20 -14.46
CA ALA A 51 5.00 -12.69 -13.45
C ALA A 51 4.29 -13.39 -12.30
N THR A 52 4.97 -14.36 -11.68
CA THR A 52 4.43 -15.08 -10.54
C THR A 52 4.33 -14.18 -9.31
N LYS A 53 3.35 -14.44 -8.44
CA LYS A 53 3.17 -13.70 -7.18
C LYS A 53 4.46 -13.60 -6.33
N PRO A 54 5.28 -14.66 -6.18
CA PRO A 54 6.55 -14.56 -5.45
C PRO A 54 7.53 -13.55 -6.05
N LEU A 55 7.60 -13.45 -7.39
CA LEU A 55 8.47 -12.49 -8.09
C LEU A 55 8.00 -11.05 -7.87
N ILE A 56 6.68 -10.82 -7.94
CA ILE A 56 6.07 -9.52 -7.65
C ILE A 56 6.33 -9.12 -6.18
N ASP A 57 6.09 -10.04 -5.23
CA ASP A 57 6.36 -9.79 -3.81
C ASP A 57 7.86 -9.52 -3.54
N ALA A 58 8.76 -10.17 -4.27
CA ALA A 58 10.20 -9.90 -4.17
C ALA A 58 10.55 -8.50 -4.68
N ALA A 59 9.99 -8.07 -5.81
CA ALA A 59 10.17 -6.73 -6.35
C ALA A 59 9.63 -5.66 -5.39
N ILE A 60 8.43 -5.85 -4.82
CA ILE A 60 7.87 -4.97 -3.80
C ILE A 60 8.82 -4.83 -2.60
N ARG A 61 9.33 -5.95 -2.08
CA ARG A 61 10.27 -5.93 -0.94
C ARG A 61 11.60 -5.26 -1.30
N ALA A 62 12.09 -5.40 -2.52
CA ALA A 62 13.32 -4.76 -2.97
C ALA A 62 13.14 -3.23 -3.03
N GLU A 63 12.05 -2.76 -3.63
CA GLU A 63 11.72 -1.34 -3.70
C GLU A 63 11.55 -0.74 -2.29
N CYS A 64 10.79 -1.41 -1.41
CA CYS A 64 10.58 -0.92 -0.05
C CYS A 64 11.83 -0.86 0.82
N ARG A 65 12.85 -1.69 0.56
CA ARG A 65 14.15 -1.59 1.23
C ARG A 65 14.96 -0.37 0.79
N ALA A 66 14.73 0.11 -0.44
CA ALA A 66 15.44 1.26 -1.00
C ALA A 66 14.84 2.62 -0.58
N THR A 67 13.84 2.63 0.31
CA THR A 67 13.16 3.85 0.76
C THR A 67 13.30 4.04 2.27
N THR A 68 13.11 5.28 2.74
CA THR A 68 13.01 5.60 4.16
C THR A 68 11.56 5.50 4.67
N VAL A 69 10.62 5.00 3.87
CA VAL A 69 9.23 4.77 4.27
C VAL A 69 9.20 3.51 5.14
N PRO A 70 8.40 3.46 6.21
CA PRO A 70 8.20 2.23 6.97
C PRO A 70 7.85 1.06 6.05
N LYS A 71 8.63 -0.03 6.14
CA LYS A 71 8.47 -1.24 5.31
C LYS A 71 7.01 -1.73 5.21
N PRO A 72 6.24 -1.90 6.31
CA PRO A 72 4.87 -2.39 6.21
C PRO A 72 3.98 -1.47 5.37
N LEU A 73 4.16 -0.16 5.53
CA LEU A 73 3.40 0.87 4.82
C LEU A 73 3.71 0.88 3.33
N CYS A 74 4.99 0.82 2.98
CA CYS A 74 5.43 0.71 1.58
C CYS A 74 4.89 -0.58 0.92
N VAL A 75 4.99 -1.73 1.60
CA VAL A 75 4.51 -3.01 1.06
C VAL A 75 3.00 -2.96 0.83
N ALA A 76 2.24 -2.41 1.78
CA ALA A 76 0.79 -2.26 1.65
C ALA A 76 0.41 -1.36 0.47
N ALA A 77 1.09 -0.21 0.31
CA ALA A 77 0.86 0.71 -0.80
C ALA A 77 1.16 0.05 -2.17
N LEU A 78 2.33 -0.57 -2.32
CA LEU A 78 2.71 -1.22 -3.58
C LEU A 78 1.83 -2.43 -3.92
N ARG A 79 1.30 -3.15 -2.93
CA ARG A 79 0.30 -4.20 -3.18
C ARG A 79 -1.01 -3.65 -3.76
N ARG A 80 -1.47 -2.48 -3.30
CA ARG A 80 -2.63 -1.81 -3.91
C ARG A 80 -2.35 -1.41 -5.35
N VAL A 81 -1.15 -0.92 -5.65
CA VAL A 81 -0.71 -0.61 -7.01
C VAL A 81 -0.75 -1.85 -7.91
N VAL A 82 -0.19 -2.98 -7.47
CA VAL A 82 -0.24 -4.25 -8.23
C VAL A 82 -1.67 -4.67 -8.53
N LYS A 83 -2.55 -4.66 -7.53
CA LYS A 83 -3.96 -5.00 -7.72
C LYS A 83 -4.64 -4.05 -8.71
N TYR A 84 -4.32 -2.76 -8.65
CA TYR A 84 -4.83 -1.77 -9.60
C TYR A 84 -4.39 -2.07 -11.04
N ILE A 85 -3.10 -2.33 -11.26
CA ILE A 85 -2.53 -2.65 -12.57
C ILE A 85 -3.17 -3.92 -13.14
N GLN A 86 -3.38 -4.95 -12.31
CA GLN A 86 -4.06 -6.18 -12.73
C GLN A 86 -5.47 -5.93 -13.26
N SER A 87 -6.21 -4.99 -12.66
CA SER A 87 -7.56 -4.61 -13.12
C SER A 87 -7.55 -3.57 -14.25
N HIS A 88 -6.47 -2.83 -14.45
CA HIS A 88 -6.37 -1.71 -15.38
C HIS A 88 -5.06 -1.77 -16.20
N VAL A 89 -4.87 -2.87 -16.92
CA VAL A 89 -3.64 -3.14 -17.69
C VAL A 89 -3.31 -2.10 -18.77
N HIS A 90 -4.27 -1.25 -19.14
CA HIS A 90 -4.09 -0.18 -20.13
C HIS A 90 -3.62 1.15 -19.52
N GLU A 91 -3.72 1.33 -18.20
CA GLU A 91 -3.32 2.58 -17.53
C GLU A 91 -1.84 2.50 -17.15
N SER A 92 -0.96 2.98 -18.04
CA SER A 92 0.50 2.98 -17.86
C SER A 92 1.07 4.24 -17.19
N ASP A 93 0.22 5.22 -16.87
CA ASP A 93 0.64 6.45 -16.21
C ASP A 93 0.77 6.26 -14.69
N ALA A 94 2.00 6.11 -14.23
CA ALA A 94 2.34 5.95 -12.83
C ALA A 94 1.78 7.08 -11.94
N ALA A 95 1.84 8.34 -12.38
CA ALA A 95 1.39 9.47 -11.57
C ALA A 95 -0.13 9.46 -11.40
N LYS A 96 -0.85 9.17 -12.49
CA LYS A 96 -2.32 9.04 -12.46
C LYS A 96 -2.77 7.87 -11.60
N VAL A 97 -2.08 6.73 -11.66
CA VAL A 97 -2.38 5.57 -10.79
C VAL A 97 -2.12 5.89 -9.32
N CYS A 98 -0.95 6.43 -8.99
CA CYS A 98 -0.62 6.77 -7.60
C CYS A 98 -1.60 7.81 -7.01
N LYS A 99 -2.08 8.77 -7.82
CA LYS A 99 -3.10 9.75 -7.43
C LYS A 99 -4.48 9.12 -7.23
N LYS A 100 -4.91 8.24 -8.16
CA LYS A 100 -6.18 7.49 -8.03
C LYS A 100 -6.23 6.60 -6.78
N LEU A 101 -5.07 6.12 -6.33
CA LEU A 101 -4.95 5.28 -5.14
C LEU A 101 -4.78 6.08 -3.84
N HIS A 102 -4.84 7.42 -3.89
CA HIS A 102 -4.60 8.31 -2.76
C HIS A 102 -3.24 8.07 -2.08
N ILE A 103 -2.23 7.74 -2.89
CA ILE A 103 -0.82 7.60 -2.46
C ILE A 103 -0.07 8.92 -2.72
N CYS A 104 -0.41 9.54 -3.85
CA CYS A 104 -0.31 10.96 -4.14
C CYS A 104 -1.76 11.47 -4.32
#